data_AF-A3D2W4-F1
#
_entry.id   AF-A3D2W4-F1
#
_cell.length_a   1.000
_cell.length_b   1.000
_cell.length_c   1.000
_cell.angle_alpha   90.00
_cell.angle_beta   90.00
_cell.angle_gamma   90.00
#
_symmetry.space_group_name_H-M   'P 1'
#
loop_
_entity.id
_entity.type
_entity.pdbx_description
1 polymer ?
#
loop_
_entity_poly.entity_id
_entity_poly.type
_entity_poly.pdbx_seq_one_letter_code
_entity_poly.pdbx_strand_id
1 'polypeptide(L)'
;MEETKMDVVYIDARPLLGLSTRTNNRAEMSADSAKIGSLWQAFFESSQLTAMLNSPMYGVYYDYESDMNGEFAVLVGKAIDAPVEANHFTSLELEAGKYLKFTGQGDMPQCVIDLWGQVWGYFSANDCPHQRRYQTDFEVYLSATEVEIYIGIL
;
A
#
# COMPACT_ATOMS: atom_id res chain seq x y z
N MET A 1 -17.79 -18.63 1.73
CA MET A 1 -16.55 -17.82 1.77
C MET A 1 -16.18 -17.60 0.33
N GLU A 2 -16.24 -16.35 -0.11
CA GLU A 2 -15.88 -15.99 -1.49
C GLU A 2 -14.36 -16.15 -1.61
N GLU A 3 -13.88 -16.94 -2.57
CA GLU A 3 -12.46 -17.13 -2.79
C GLU A 3 -11.85 -15.83 -3.29
N THR A 4 -10.83 -15.34 -2.59
CA THR A 4 -10.07 -14.17 -3.02
C THR A 4 -9.43 -14.44 -4.37
N LYS A 5 -9.72 -13.57 -5.33
CA LYS A 5 -9.10 -13.65 -6.65
C LYS A 5 -7.67 -13.14 -6.57
N MET A 6 -6.74 -13.97 -7.04
CA MET A 6 -5.31 -13.69 -7.06
C MET A 6 -4.76 -13.80 -8.48
N ASP A 7 -4.16 -12.74 -8.99
CA ASP A 7 -3.64 -12.67 -10.35
C ASP A 7 -2.20 -12.14 -10.36
N VAL A 8 -1.31 -12.75 -11.16
CA VAL A 8 -0.01 -12.15 -11.47
C VAL A 8 -0.20 -11.11 -12.57
N VAL A 9 0.21 -9.88 -12.31
CA VAL A 9 0.06 -8.73 -13.22
C VAL A 9 1.39 -7.99 -13.37
N TYR A 10 1.53 -7.25 -14.46
CA TYR A 10 2.64 -6.31 -14.64
C TYR A 10 2.13 -4.90 -14.40
N ILE A 11 2.87 -4.12 -13.61
CA ILE A 11 2.56 -2.74 -13.27
C ILE A 11 3.68 -1.85 -13.82
N ASP A 12 3.29 -0.81 -14.54
CA ASP A 12 4.21 0.23 -15.01
C ASP A 12 4.59 1.17 -13.86
N ALA A 13 5.78 1.77 -13.97
CA ALA A 13 6.22 2.77 -13.02
C ALA A 13 5.23 3.95 -12.98
N ARG A 14 4.99 4.48 -11.78
CA ARG A 14 4.01 5.55 -11.59
C ARG A 14 4.43 6.54 -10.51
N PRO A 15 4.52 7.84 -10.82
CA PRO A 15 4.80 8.82 -9.79
C PRO A 15 3.58 9.02 -8.89
N LEU A 16 3.86 9.17 -7.61
CA LEU A 16 2.92 9.37 -6.52
C LEU A 16 3.32 10.62 -5.73
N LEU A 17 2.31 11.27 -5.14
CA LEU A 17 2.49 12.36 -4.20
C LEU A 17 1.63 12.11 -2.96
N GLY A 18 2.20 12.30 -1.77
CA GLY A 18 1.47 12.05 -0.54
C GLY A 18 2.20 12.44 0.73
N LEU A 19 1.71 11.94 1.85
CA LEU A 19 2.37 12.01 3.15
C LEU A 19 3.07 10.69 3.41
N SER A 20 4.26 10.73 4.02
CA SER A 20 5.02 9.52 4.36
C SER A 20 5.40 9.47 5.83
N THR A 21 5.47 8.26 6.37
CA THR A 21 5.99 7.98 7.71
C THR A 21 6.80 6.68 7.71
N ARG A 22 7.74 6.55 8.66
CA ARG A 22 8.52 5.31 8.85
C ARG A 22 8.02 4.53 10.06
N THR A 23 7.80 3.24 9.88
CA THR A 23 7.24 2.34 10.89
C THR A 23 7.70 0.89 10.69
N ASN A 24 7.14 -0.04 11.46
CA ASN A 24 7.30 -1.47 11.27
C ASN A 24 6.06 -2.22 11.74
N ASN A 25 5.93 -3.50 11.37
CA ASN A 25 4.76 -4.30 11.72
C ASN A 25 4.53 -4.40 13.23
N ARG A 26 5.58 -4.43 14.06
CA ARG A 26 5.45 -4.50 15.52
C ARG A 26 4.81 -3.25 16.11
N ALA A 27 5.18 -2.07 15.61
CA ALA A 27 4.60 -0.80 16.04
C ALA A 27 3.12 -0.70 15.63
N GLU A 28 2.78 -1.10 14.40
CA GLU A 28 1.40 -1.03 13.90
C GLU A 28 0.43 -2.00 14.60
N MET A 29 0.93 -3.01 15.32
CA MET A 29 0.11 -3.91 16.15
C MET A 29 -0.38 -3.28 17.47
N SER A 30 0.12 -2.11 17.86
CA SER A 30 -0.26 -1.44 19.10
C SER A 30 -0.88 -0.06 18.81
N ALA A 31 -2.04 0.21 19.39
CA ALA A 31 -2.74 1.49 19.19
C ALA A 31 -1.90 2.71 19.60
N ASP A 32 -1.00 2.57 20.57
CA ASP A 32 -0.19 3.68 21.11
C ASP A 32 1.02 4.04 20.21
N SER A 33 1.44 3.13 19.32
CA SER A 33 2.61 3.32 18.47
C SER A 33 2.33 3.19 16.97
N ALA A 34 1.12 2.76 16.59
CA ALA A 34 0.67 2.71 15.22
C ALA A 34 0.65 4.11 14.58
N LYS A 35 1.23 4.23 13.39
CA LYS A 35 1.38 5.49 12.67
C LYS A 35 0.53 5.56 11.41
N ILE A 36 0.15 4.41 10.82
CA ILE A 36 -0.57 4.37 9.55
C ILE A 36 -1.95 5.03 9.66
N GLY A 37 -2.67 4.76 10.76
CA GLY A 37 -3.99 5.39 10.99
C GLY A 37 -3.92 6.91 11.06
N SER A 38 -2.96 7.46 11.82
CA SER A 38 -2.74 8.91 11.91
C SER A 38 -2.26 9.51 10.59
N LEU A 39 -1.48 8.76 9.80
CA LEU A 39 -1.07 9.18 8.46
C LEU A 39 -2.27 9.36 7.52
N TRP A 40 -3.21 8.40 7.52
CA TRP A 40 -4.47 8.53 6.78
C TRP A 40 -5.31 9.71 7.26
N GLN A 41 -5.41 9.94 8.57
CA GLN A 41 -6.12 11.09 9.11
C GLN A 41 -5.53 12.41 8.58
N ALA A 42 -4.20 12.57 8.67
CA ALA A 42 -3.50 13.74 8.17
C ALA A 42 -3.68 13.93 6.65
N PHE A 43 -3.74 12.83 5.90
CA PHE A 43 -4.02 12.87 4.47
C PHE A 43 -5.42 13.45 4.18
N PHE A 44 -6.45 12.99 4.90
CA PHE A 44 -7.83 13.48 4.71
C PHE A 44 -8.02 14.93 5.18
N GLU A 45 -7.22 15.40 6.13
CA GLU A 45 -7.21 16.82 6.55
C GLU A 45 -6.52 17.74 5.53
N SER A 46 -5.70 17.19 4.62
CA SER A 46 -5.03 17.95 3.56
C SER A 46 -5.97 18.23 2.39
N SER A 47 -6.46 19.47 2.29
CA SER A 47 -7.28 19.91 1.15
C SER A 47 -6.56 19.82 -0.19
N GLN A 48 -5.23 19.98 -0.21
CA GLN A 48 -4.43 19.90 -1.44
C GLN A 48 -4.38 18.49 -2.01
N LEU A 49 -4.15 17.48 -1.15
CA LEU A 49 -4.10 16.07 -1.57
C LEU A 49 -5.49 15.52 -1.88
N THR A 50 -6.49 15.91 -1.08
CA THR A 50 -7.87 15.47 -1.30
C THR A 50 -8.51 16.08 -2.56
N ALA A 51 -8.14 17.33 -2.92
CA ALA A 51 -8.65 18.02 -4.12
C ALA A 51 -8.15 17.45 -5.45
N MET A 52 -7.16 16.54 -5.46
CA MET A 52 -6.77 15.79 -6.67
C MET A 52 -7.89 14.83 -7.07
N LEU A 53 -8.90 15.32 -7.77
CA LEU A 53 -10.04 14.54 -8.24
C LEU A 53 -9.61 13.64 -9.40
N ASN A 54 -10.20 12.43 -9.48
CA ASN A 54 -10.06 11.40 -10.53
C ASN A 54 -8.94 10.35 -10.38
N SER A 55 -8.06 10.44 -9.37
CA SER A 55 -7.08 9.38 -9.09
C SER A 55 -7.47 8.58 -7.83
N PRO A 56 -7.36 7.24 -7.85
CA PRO A 56 -7.56 6.43 -6.66
C PRO A 56 -6.53 6.78 -5.58
N MET A 57 -6.87 6.51 -4.32
CA MET A 57 -5.92 6.66 -3.21
C MET A 57 -5.01 5.44 -3.15
N TYR A 58 -3.76 5.69 -2.76
CA TYR A 58 -2.73 4.67 -2.61
C TYR A 58 -2.19 4.66 -1.19
N GLY A 59 -2.01 3.45 -0.66
CA GLY A 59 -1.14 3.18 0.49
C GLY A 59 0.08 2.40 0.01
N VAL A 60 1.26 3.02 -0.04
CA VAL A 60 2.47 2.41 -0.61
C VAL A 60 3.48 2.12 0.48
N TYR A 61 3.90 0.88 0.57
CA TYR A 61 4.93 0.39 1.47
C TYR A 61 6.24 0.29 0.69
N TYR A 62 7.28 0.95 1.14
CA TYR A 62 8.53 1.11 0.41
C TYR A 62 9.72 1.31 1.35
N ASP A 63 10.93 1.38 0.79
CA ASP A 63 12.17 1.61 1.55
C ASP A 63 12.33 0.63 2.73
N TYR A 64 12.04 -0.64 2.42
CA TYR A 64 12.19 -1.75 3.35
C TYR A 64 13.66 -1.87 3.76
N GLU A 65 13.91 -1.91 5.07
CA GLU A 65 15.23 -2.16 5.62
C GLU A 65 15.73 -3.58 5.27
N SER A 66 14.82 -4.55 5.23
CA SER A 66 15.15 -5.96 4.98
C SER A 66 13.95 -6.74 4.42
N ASP A 67 13.05 -7.14 5.31
CA ASP A 67 11.88 -7.95 5.00
C ASP A 67 10.67 -7.52 5.86
N MET A 68 9.75 -8.44 6.08
CA MET A 68 8.56 -8.27 6.90
C MET A 68 8.84 -7.89 8.37
N ASN A 69 10.05 -8.10 8.89
CA ASN A 69 10.44 -7.81 10.27
C ASN A 69 11.18 -6.47 10.43
N GLY A 70 11.67 -5.90 9.31
CA GLY A 70 12.41 -4.65 9.30
C GLY A 70 11.50 -3.42 9.35
N GLU A 71 12.12 -2.24 9.46
CA GLU A 71 11.42 -0.99 9.20
C GLU A 71 11.07 -0.83 7.73
N PHE A 72 9.98 -0.11 7.48
CA PHE A 72 9.56 0.33 6.15
C PHE A 72 8.95 1.72 6.24
N ALA A 73 8.96 2.44 5.12
CA ALA A 73 8.19 3.65 4.95
C ALA A 73 6.81 3.32 4.39
N VAL A 74 5.81 4.12 4.77
CA VAL A 74 4.45 4.07 4.23
C VAL A 74 4.10 5.45 3.71
N LEU A 75 3.72 5.53 2.44
CA LEU A 75 3.17 6.72 1.81
C LEU A 75 1.67 6.56 1.60
N VAL A 76 0.90 7.53 2.07
CA VAL A 76 -0.53 7.69 1.73
C VAL A 76 -0.66 8.84 0.76
N GLY A 77 -1.17 8.57 -0.43
CA GLY A 77 -1.09 9.52 -1.54
C GLY A 77 -1.99 9.21 -2.72
N LYS A 78 -1.73 9.92 -3.81
CA LYS A 78 -2.39 9.74 -5.10
C LYS A 78 -1.38 9.74 -6.24
N ALA A 79 -1.74 9.07 -7.33
CA ALA A 79 -0.98 9.13 -8.57
C ALA A 79 -1.03 10.53 -9.18
N ILE A 80 0.10 10.97 -9.73
CA ILE A 80 0.27 12.24 -10.45
C ILE A 80 0.72 11.97 -11.89
N ASP A 81 0.57 12.95 -12.78
CA ASP A 81 0.95 12.80 -14.18
C ASP A 81 2.47 12.89 -14.39
N ALA A 82 3.17 13.62 -13.53
CA ALA A 82 4.62 13.79 -13.58
C ALA A 82 5.18 14.00 -12.17
N PRO A 83 6.42 13.57 -11.87
CA PRO A 83 7.10 13.88 -10.62
C PRO A 83 7.12 15.39 -10.36
N VAL A 84 6.91 15.77 -9.10
CA VAL A 84 6.94 17.17 -8.67
C VAL A 84 7.92 17.34 -7.51
N GLU A 85 8.69 18.42 -7.55
CA GLU A 85 9.48 18.87 -6.40
C GLU A 85 8.50 19.37 -5.33
N ALA A 86 8.35 18.61 -4.26
CA ALA A 86 7.35 18.85 -3.25
C ALA A 86 7.98 19.45 -2.00
N ASN A 87 7.73 20.74 -1.76
CA ASN A 87 8.26 21.45 -0.59
C ASN A 87 7.57 21.03 0.74
N HIS A 88 6.46 20.27 0.66
CA HIS A 88 5.64 19.87 1.82
C HIS A 88 5.05 18.45 1.75
N PHE A 89 5.24 17.75 0.64
CA PHE A 89 4.76 16.38 0.44
C PHE A 89 5.93 15.48 0.05
N THR A 90 5.74 14.18 0.15
CA THR A 90 6.69 13.19 -0.34
C THR A 90 6.30 12.80 -1.75
N SER A 91 7.23 12.91 -2.70
CA SER A 91 7.11 12.29 -4.02
C SER A 91 7.79 10.92 -4.00
N LEU A 92 7.13 9.92 -4.57
CA LEU A 92 7.62 8.55 -4.67
C LEU A 92 7.35 8.04 -6.08
N GLU A 93 8.30 7.33 -6.67
CA GLU A 93 8.05 6.55 -7.89
C GLU A 93 7.71 5.12 -7.48
N LEU A 94 6.52 4.67 -7.85
CA LEU A 94 6.15 3.25 -7.74
C LEU A 94 6.99 2.47 -8.75
N GLU A 95 7.70 1.45 -8.27
CA GLU A 95 8.53 0.59 -9.11
C GLU A 95 7.71 -0.18 -10.16
N ALA A 96 8.25 -0.30 -11.37
CA ALA A 96 7.71 -1.19 -12.38
C ALA A 96 8.06 -2.65 -12.07
N GLY A 97 7.18 -3.57 -12.44
CA GLY A 97 7.48 -5.00 -12.34
C GLY A 97 6.28 -5.91 -12.24
N LYS A 98 6.56 -7.15 -11.83
CA LYS A 98 5.52 -8.14 -11.55
C LYS A 98 4.99 -7.95 -10.13
N TYR A 99 3.68 -7.98 -10.03
CA TYR A 99 2.95 -7.94 -8.77
C TYR A 99 1.97 -9.10 -8.69
N LEU A 100 1.80 -9.62 -7.49
CA LEU A 100 0.70 -10.50 -7.16
C LEU A 100 -0.43 -9.64 -6.59
N LYS A 101 -1.56 -9.61 -7.31
CA LYS A 101 -2.71 -8.79 -6.98
C LYS A 101 -3.73 -9.60 -6.17
N PHE A 102 -4.21 -9.02 -5.08
CA PHE A 102 -5.31 -9.51 -4.26
C PHE A 102 -6.43 -8.47 -4.28
N THR A 103 -7.67 -8.89 -4.51
CA THR A 103 -8.84 -7.99 -4.51
C THR A 103 -9.76 -8.30 -3.34
N GLY A 104 -10.17 -7.26 -2.62
CA GLY A 104 -11.12 -7.35 -1.51
C GLY A 104 -12.28 -6.38 -1.69
N GLN A 105 -13.46 -6.81 -1.25
CA GLN A 105 -14.67 -5.99 -1.23
C GLN A 105 -15.35 -6.08 0.15
N GLY A 106 -15.68 -4.94 0.75
CA GLY A 106 -16.30 -4.86 2.07
C GLY A 106 -16.12 -3.50 2.75
N ASP A 107 -16.46 -3.44 4.03
CA ASP A 107 -16.38 -2.19 4.81
C ASP A 107 -14.93 -1.82 5.16
N MET A 108 -14.55 -0.56 4.94
CA MET A 108 -13.24 -0.04 5.33
C MET A 108 -13.23 0.42 6.79
N PRO A 109 -12.14 0.20 7.55
CA PRO A 109 -10.87 -0.41 7.14
C PRO A 109 -10.81 -1.94 7.32
N GLN A 110 -11.88 -2.60 7.75
CA GLN A 110 -11.84 -4.05 8.05
C GLN A 110 -11.48 -4.89 6.81
N CYS A 111 -12.02 -4.53 5.64
CA CYS A 111 -11.73 -5.21 4.38
C CYS A 111 -10.24 -5.23 4.05
N VAL A 112 -9.53 -4.10 4.20
CA VAL A 112 -8.08 -4.04 3.92
C VAL A 112 -7.27 -4.82 4.94
N ILE A 113 -7.68 -4.82 6.21
CA ILE A 113 -7.04 -5.62 7.28
C ILE A 113 -7.19 -7.11 6.99
N ASP A 114 -8.39 -7.56 6.65
CA ASP A 114 -8.67 -8.95 6.32
C ASP A 114 -7.89 -9.40 5.07
N LEU A 115 -7.81 -8.53 4.05
CA LEU A 115 -7.07 -8.80 2.82
C LEU A 115 -5.56 -8.92 3.08
N TRP A 116 -4.98 -8.06 3.93
CA TRP A 116 -3.61 -8.25 4.41
C TRP A 116 -3.43 -9.58 5.12
N GLY A 117 -4.38 -9.98 5.97
CA GLY A 117 -4.36 -11.31 6.62
C GLY A 117 -4.24 -12.46 5.63
N GLN A 118 -4.91 -12.36 4.47
CA GLN A 118 -4.81 -13.34 3.40
C GLN A 118 -3.46 -13.28 2.68
N VAL A 119 -2.93 -12.09 2.43
CA VAL A 119 -1.56 -11.91 1.90
C VAL A 119 -0.53 -12.60 2.80
N TRP A 120 -0.61 -12.35 4.11
CA TRP A 120 0.25 -13.00 5.09
C TRP A 120 0.11 -14.52 5.07
N GLY A 121 -1.13 -15.03 5.04
CA GLY A 121 -1.41 -16.46 4.94
C GLY A 121 -0.81 -17.08 3.68
N TYR A 122 -0.91 -16.40 2.53
CA TYR A 122 -0.36 -16.85 1.27
C TYR A 122 1.18 -16.94 1.30
N PHE A 123 1.86 -15.86 1.68
CA PHE A 123 3.32 -15.81 1.66
C PHE A 123 4.00 -16.59 2.79
N SER A 124 3.25 -16.95 3.83
CA SER A 124 3.75 -17.81 4.92
C SER A 124 3.53 -19.31 4.66
N ALA A 125 2.87 -19.68 3.56
CA ALA A 125 2.67 -21.07 3.19
C ALA A 125 4.01 -21.72 2.79
N ASN A 126 4.25 -22.96 3.25
CA ASN A 126 5.51 -23.68 3.01
C ASN A 126 5.80 -23.93 1.52
N ASP A 127 4.76 -24.00 0.70
CA ASP A 127 4.79 -24.26 -0.74
C ASP A 127 4.46 -23.01 -1.57
N CYS A 128 4.58 -21.82 -0.99
CA CYS A 128 4.35 -20.56 -1.70
C CYS A 128 5.29 -20.46 -2.92
N PRO A 129 4.73 -20.39 -4.15
CA PRO A 129 5.54 -20.37 -5.37
C PRO A 129 6.15 -19.00 -5.68
N HIS A 130 5.77 -17.95 -4.94
CA HIS A 130 6.20 -16.58 -5.19
C HIS A 130 7.06 -16.04 -4.05
N GLN A 131 8.14 -15.36 -4.41
CA GLN A 131 9.00 -14.64 -3.46
C GLN A 131 8.73 -13.14 -3.55
N ARG A 132 8.52 -12.49 -2.40
CA ARG A 132 8.37 -11.03 -2.31
C ARG A 132 9.67 -10.32 -2.69
N ARG A 133 9.52 -9.21 -3.41
CA ARG A 133 10.63 -8.36 -3.89
C ARG A 133 11.06 -7.30 -2.88
N TYR A 134 10.16 -6.90 -1.95
CA TYR A 134 10.41 -5.89 -0.91
C TYR A 134 11.00 -4.57 -1.44
N GLN A 135 10.55 -4.13 -2.62
CA GLN A 135 10.90 -2.80 -3.16
C GLN A 135 9.73 -1.84 -2.97
N THR A 136 8.59 -2.17 -3.56
CA THR A 136 7.31 -1.54 -3.26
C THR A 136 6.22 -2.60 -3.20
N ASP A 137 5.34 -2.46 -2.22
CA ASP A 137 4.03 -3.12 -2.16
C ASP A 137 2.98 -2.01 -2.00
N PHE A 138 1.76 -2.18 -2.51
CA PHE A 138 0.80 -1.09 -2.44
C PHE A 138 -0.67 -1.52 -2.41
N GLU A 139 -1.47 -0.69 -1.76
CA GLU A 139 -2.93 -0.69 -1.74
C GLU A 139 -3.45 0.31 -2.77
N VAL A 140 -4.54 -0.05 -3.46
CA VAL A 140 -5.30 0.87 -4.31
C VAL A 140 -6.76 0.83 -3.88
N TYR A 141 -7.28 1.97 -3.44
CA TYR A 141 -8.67 2.12 -3.02
C TYR A 141 -9.50 2.52 -4.24
N LEU A 142 -10.16 1.54 -4.85
CA LEU A 142 -10.95 1.71 -6.08
C LEU A 142 -12.30 2.37 -5.81
N SER A 143 -12.88 2.08 -4.65
CA SER A 143 -14.13 2.69 -4.19
C SER A 143 -14.20 2.74 -2.67
N ALA A 144 -15.34 3.18 -2.12
CA ALA A 144 -15.57 3.17 -0.67
C ALA A 144 -15.57 1.75 -0.06
N THR A 145 -15.76 0.72 -0.89
CA THR A 145 -15.87 -0.68 -0.44
C THR A 145 -14.97 -1.63 -1.20
N GLU A 146 -14.09 -1.16 -2.08
CA GLU A 146 -13.25 -2.03 -2.91
C GLU A 146 -11.79 -1.58 -2.83
N VAL A 147 -10.91 -2.55 -2.52
CA VAL A 147 -9.47 -2.35 -2.40
C VAL A 147 -8.73 -3.48 -3.10
N GLU A 148 -7.60 -3.14 -3.71
CA GLU A 148 -6.66 -4.10 -4.24
C GLU A 148 -5.32 -3.95 -3.53
N ILE A 149 -4.69 -5.07 -3.15
CA ILE A 149 -3.32 -5.11 -2.63
C ILE A 149 -2.42 -5.76 -3.67
N TYR A 150 -1.33 -5.11 -3.99
CA TYR A 150 -0.33 -5.52 -4.95
C TYR A 150 0.98 -5.77 -4.22
N ILE A 151 1.45 -7.01 -4.26
CA ILE A 151 2.71 -7.41 -3.64
C ILE A 151 3.76 -7.62 -4.73
N GLY A 152 4.86 -6.88 -4.68
CA GLY A 152 5.95 -7.02 -5.64
C GLY A 152 6.60 -8.40 -5.52
N ILE A 153 6.78 -9.08 -6.65
CA ILE A 153 7.37 -10.43 -6.71
C ILE A 153 8.55 -10.49 -7.70
N LEU A 154 9.41 -11.51 -7.55
CA LEU A 154 10.56 -11.77 -8.43
C LEU A 154 10.17 -12.35 -9.81
#